data_AF-A0A958EW20-F1
#
_entry.id   AF-A0A958EW20-F1
#
_cell.length_a   1.000
_cell.length_b   1.000
_cell.length_c   1.000
_cell.angle_alpha   90.00
_cell.angle_beta   90.00
_cell.angle_gamma   90.00
#
_symmetry.space_group_name_H-M   'P 1'
#
loop_
_entity.id
_entity.type
_entity.pdbx_description
1 polymer ?
#
loop_
_entity_poly.entity_id
_entity_poly.type
_entity_poly.pdbx_seq_one_letter_code
_entity_poly.pdbx_strand_id
1 'polypeptide(L)'
;QKIFKDRNAEIRIAIRDENPALMDHFLTNGKKAIPIVLVIDSSGELLLRYGPRPASVQSIFEEHRSDIENGRIEKKEVSRKIRNFYAKDRGQVISNTFITALNEKLTIRESSLSFN
;
A
#
# COMPACT_ATOMS: atom_id res chain seq x y z
N GLN A 1 0.49 9.19 9.74
CA GLN A 1 0.96 10.58 10.00
C GLN A 1 2.40 10.64 10.54
N LYS A 2 2.85 9.73 11.42
CA LYS A 2 4.25 9.77 11.94
C LYS A 2 5.36 9.69 10.88
N ILE A 3 5.19 8.92 9.80
CA ILE A 3 6.21 8.72 8.75
C ILE A 3 6.60 10.03 8.04
N PHE A 4 5.67 10.99 7.96
CA PHE A 4 5.85 12.24 7.23
C PHE A 4 5.94 13.46 8.14
N LYS A 5 5.91 13.27 9.47
CA LYS A 5 5.78 14.37 10.45
C LYS A 5 6.90 15.41 10.33
N ASP A 6 8.09 14.97 9.95
CA ASP A 6 9.28 15.82 9.85
C ASP A 6 9.74 16.01 8.39
N ARG A 7 8.85 15.73 7.42
CA ARG A 7 9.12 15.92 5.99
C ARG A 7 8.27 17.08 5.48
N ASN A 8 8.83 17.90 4.58
CA ASN A 8 8.09 18.92 3.86
C ASN A 8 7.21 18.28 2.77
N ALA A 9 6.20 17.51 3.20
CA ALA A 9 5.33 16.73 2.35
C ALA A 9 3.87 17.11 2.64
N GLU A 10 3.13 17.47 1.59
CA GLU A 10 1.68 17.67 1.68
C GLU A 10 0.98 16.31 1.68
N ILE A 11 0.05 16.10 2.61
CA ILE A 11 -0.76 14.88 2.68
C ILE A 11 -2.19 15.22 2.30
N ARG A 12 -2.69 14.56 1.26
CA ARG A 12 -4.11 14.60 0.86
C ARG A 12 -4.72 13.21 1.00
N ILE A 13 -5.97 13.15 1.44
CA ILE A 13 -6.74 11.91 1.55
C ILE A 13 -7.95 12.03 0.64
N ALA A 14 -8.02 11.15 -0.36
CA ALA A 14 -9.20 11.00 -1.21
C ALA A 14 -10.01 9.78 -0.73
N ILE A 15 -11.30 9.97 -0.47
CA ILE A 15 -12.20 8.88 -0.10
C ILE A 15 -12.52 8.07 -1.35
N ARG A 16 -12.27 6.75 -1.30
CA ARG A 16 -12.39 5.83 -2.45
C ARG A 16 -13.73 5.96 -3.18
N ASP A 17 -14.81 5.96 -2.41
CA ASP A 17 -16.17 5.89 -2.95
C ASP A 17 -16.63 7.22 -3.55
N GLU A 18 -16.00 8.33 -3.15
CA GLU A 18 -16.25 9.68 -3.68
C GLU A 18 -15.35 10.02 -4.87
N ASN A 19 -14.31 9.22 -5.14
CA ASN A 19 -13.30 9.49 -6.16
C ASN A 19 -13.17 8.31 -7.16
N PRO A 20 -14.25 7.89 -7.84
CA PRO A 20 -14.24 6.70 -8.69
C PRO A 20 -13.29 6.80 -9.88
N ALA A 21 -13.21 7.96 -10.53
CA ALA A 21 -12.33 8.19 -11.67
C ALA A 21 -10.84 8.05 -11.28
N LEU A 22 -10.46 8.60 -10.12
CA LEU A 22 -9.11 8.42 -9.57
C LEU A 22 -8.81 6.94 -9.32
N MET A 23 -9.77 6.20 -8.75
CA MET A 23 -9.58 4.78 -8.47
C MET A 23 -9.44 3.92 -9.73
N ASP A 24 -10.10 4.29 -10.82
CA ASP A 24 -10.02 3.57 -12.10
C ASP A 24 -8.60 3.63 -12.71
N HIS A 25 -7.83 4.68 -12.43
CA HIS A 25 -6.41 4.75 -12.81
C HIS A 25 -5.50 3.83 -11.98
N PHE A 26 -5.94 3.39 -10.80
CA PHE A 26 -5.07 2.72 -9.81
C PHE A 26 -5.61 1.36 -9.36
N LEU A 27 -6.32 0.64 -10.23
CA LEU A 27 -6.83 -0.69 -9.95
C LEU A 27 -5.70 -1.66 -9.53
N THR A 28 -6.00 -2.54 -8.58
CA THR A 28 -5.13 -3.65 -8.18
C THR A 28 -5.79 -4.93 -8.66
N ASN A 29 -5.17 -5.62 -9.61
CA ASN A 29 -5.72 -6.84 -10.23
C ASN A 29 -7.17 -6.62 -10.71
N GLY A 30 -7.43 -5.49 -11.38
CA GLY A 30 -8.74 -5.10 -11.88
C GLY A 30 -9.74 -4.64 -10.81
N LYS A 31 -9.34 -4.49 -9.54
CA LYS A 31 -10.24 -4.16 -8.42
C LYS A 31 -9.83 -2.87 -7.71
N LYS A 32 -10.83 -2.16 -7.17
CA LYS A 32 -10.64 -0.97 -6.33
C LYS A 32 -10.20 -1.37 -4.91
N ALA A 33 -8.90 -1.62 -4.74
CA ALA A 33 -8.32 -1.99 -3.46
C ALA A 33 -7.82 -0.78 -2.68
N ILE A 34 -7.90 -0.83 -1.35
CA ILE A 34 -7.47 0.24 -0.43
C ILE A 34 -6.78 -0.35 0.82
N PRO A 35 -5.94 0.43 1.52
CA PRO A 35 -5.48 1.78 1.16
C PRO A 35 -4.39 1.76 0.08
N ILE A 36 -4.41 2.72 -0.86
CA ILE A 36 -3.31 2.98 -1.79
C ILE A 36 -2.66 4.31 -1.39
N VAL A 37 -1.34 4.36 -1.41
CA VAL A 37 -0.55 5.59 -1.22
C VAL A 37 0.12 5.93 -2.54
N LEU A 38 -0.09 7.17 -2.99
CA LEU A 38 0.57 7.74 -4.16
C LEU A 38 1.55 8.80 -3.66
N VAL A 39 2.81 8.69 -4.06
CA VAL A 39 3.84 9.70 -3.84
C VAL A 39 4.07 10.39 -5.16
N ILE A 40 3.77 11.69 -5.18
CA ILE A 40 3.85 12.53 -6.37
C ILE A 40 4.86 13.64 -6.05
N ASP A 41 5.75 13.94 -6.98
CA ASP A 41 6.71 15.03 -6.81
C ASP A 41 6.11 16.41 -7.12
N SER A 42 6.90 17.47 -6.96
CA SER A 42 6.45 18.84 -7.22
C SER A 42 6.14 19.14 -8.69
N SER A 43 6.60 18.31 -9.63
CA SER A 43 6.28 18.43 -11.06
C SER A 43 4.96 17.73 -11.43
N GLY A 44 4.37 16.98 -10.49
CA GLY A 44 3.17 16.18 -10.74
C GLY A 44 3.47 14.76 -11.21
N GLU A 45 4.74 14.32 -11.21
CA GLU A 45 5.13 12.98 -11.62
C GLU A 45 4.90 11.99 -10.48
N LEU A 46 4.30 10.83 -10.80
CA LEU A 46 4.09 9.75 -9.84
C LEU A 46 5.40 8.99 -9.59
N LEU A 47 6.00 9.21 -8.42
CA LEU A 47 7.23 8.53 -7.97
C LEU A 47 6.97 7.09 -7.51
N LEU A 48 5.90 6.91 -6.72
CA LEU A 48 5.60 5.63 -6.09
C LEU A 48 4.10 5.44 -5.95
N ARG A 49 3.65 4.24 -6.31
CA ARG A 49 2.37 3.68 -5.87
C ARG A 49 2.64 2.55 -4.90
N TYR A 50 2.07 2.62 -3.70
CA TYR A 50 2.22 1.62 -2.64
C TYR A 50 0.86 1.12 -2.15
N GLY A 51 0.78 -0.17 -1.78
CA GLY A 51 -0.43 -0.82 -1.30
C GLY A 51 -1.05 -1.81 -2.31
N PRO A 52 -2.17 -2.47 -1.97
CA PRO A 52 -3.06 -2.23 -0.82
C PRO A 52 -2.62 -2.87 0.51
N ARG A 53 -1.79 -3.92 0.45
CA ARG A 53 -1.23 -4.59 1.63
C ARG A 53 0.25 -4.92 1.39
N PRO A 54 1.09 -4.90 2.42
CA PRO A 54 2.43 -5.47 2.35
C PRO A 54 2.37 -6.96 1.99
N ALA A 55 3.40 -7.47 1.30
CA ALA A 55 3.50 -8.87 0.87
C ALA A 55 3.31 -9.86 2.02
N SER A 56 3.91 -9.60 3.19
CA SER A 56 3.78 -10.44 4.38
C SER A 56 2.37 -10.52 4.97
N VAL A 57 1.51 -9.53 4.69
CA VAL A 57 0.09 -9.59 5.10
C VAL A 57 -0.76 -10.23 4.03
N GLN A 58 -0.38 -10.03 2.77
CA GLN A 58 -1.04 -10.65 1.63
C GLN A 58 -0.87 -12.19 1.66
N SER A 59 0.29 -12.69 2.10
CA SER A 59 0.53 -14.14 2.24
C SER A 59 -0.47 -14.81 3.19
N ILE A 60 -0.87 -14.15 4.29
CA ILE A 60 -1.88 -14.67 5.23
C ILE A 60 -3.20 -14.99 4.50
N PHE A 61 -3.60 -14.14 3.55
CA PHE A 61 -4.79 -14.37 2.75
C PHE A 61 -4.59 -15.50 1.73
N GLU A 62 -3.43 -15.52 1.08
CA GLU A 62 -3.10 -16.50 0.05
C GLU A 62 -2.99 -17.92 0.61
N GLU A 63 -2.38 -18.09 1.78
CA GLU A 63 -2.29 -19.35 2.52
C GLU A 63 -3.67 -19.98 2.77
N HIS A 64 -4.68 -19.15 3.02
CA HIS A 64 -6.04 -19.60 3.33
C HIS A 64 -6.99 -19.52 2.12
N ARG A 65 -6.50 -19.13 0.95
CA ARG A 65 -7.35 -18.86 -0.22
C ARG A 65 -8.11 -20.11 -0.68
N SER A 66 -7.41 -21.23 -0.81
CA SER A 66 -8.01 -22.51 -1.20
C SER A 66 -9.05 -22.98 -0.18
N ASP A 67 -8.80 -22.76 1.11
CA ASP A 67 -9.76 -23.12 2.16
C ASP A 67 -11.00 -22.24 2.16
N ILE A 68 -10.86 -20.95 1.81
CA ILE A 68 -12.00 -20.06 1.59
C ILE A 68 -12.82 -20.54 0.38
N GLU A 69 -12.16 -20.79 -0.75
CA GLU A 69 -12.82 -21.18 -2.00
C GLU A 69 -13.55 -22.53 -1.87
N ASN A 70 -13.01 -23.46 -1.08
CA ASN A 70 -13.63 -24.75 -0.77
C ASN A 70 -14.63 -24.70 0.42
N GLY A 71 -14.90 -23.54 0.99
CA GLY A 71 -15.84 -23.38 2.11
C GLY A 71 -15.37 -23.99 3.43
N ARG A 72 -14.09 -24.37 3.56
CA ARG A 72 -13.51 -24.92 4.79
C ARG A 72 -13.28 -23.87 5.86
N ILE A 73 -13.03 -22.62 5.45
CA ILE A 73 -12.80 -21.49 6.35
C ILE A 73 -13.62 -20.29 5.86
N GLU A 74 -14.31 -19.62 6.78
CA GLU A 74 -14.97 -18.37 6.46
C GLU A 74 -13.95 -17.25 6.19
N LYS A 75 -14.15 -16.49 5.10
CA LYS A 75 -13.35 -15.29 4.79
C LYS A 75 -13.28 -14.29 5.96
N LYS A 76 -14.32 -14.23 6.80
CA LYS A 76 -14.38 -13.39 8.01
C LYS A 76 -13.31 -13.79 9.04
N GLU A 77 -13.01 -15.09 9.14
CA GLU A 77 -11.99 -15.59 10.05
C GLU A 77 -10.58 -15.16 9.62
N VAL A 78 -10.25 -15.32 8.33
CA VAL A 78 -8.97 -14.84 7.77
C VAL A 78 -8.84 -13.32 7.92
N SER A 79 -9.95 -12.60 7.72
CA SER A 79 -10.00 -11.15 7.95
C SER A 79 -9.73 -10.77 9.42
N ARG A 80 -10.14 -11.61 10.38
CA ARG A 80 -9.79 -11.43 11.81
C ARG A 80 -8.31 -11.69 12.05
N LYS A 81 -7.71 -12.72 11.43
CA LYS A 81 -6.26 -12.98 11.53
C LYS A 81 -5.45 -11.78 11.05
N ILE A 82 -5.80 -11.21 9.89
CA ILE A 82 -5.16 -10.00 9.34
C ILE A 82 -5.34 -8.80 10.29
N ARG A 83 -6.54 -8.57 10.84
CA ARG A 83 -6.75 -7.48 11.82
C ARG A 83 -5.90 -7.67 13.09
N ASN A 84 -5.82 -8.89 13.60
CA ASN A 84 -4.99 -9.21 14.77
C ASN A 84 -3.50 -9.01 14.48
N PHE A 85 -3.04 -9.34 13.27
CA PHE A 85 -1.68 -9.05 12.84
C PHE A 85 -1.42 -7.54 12.93
N TYR A 86 -2.27 -6.70 12.34
CA TYR A 86 -2.07 -5.25 12.39
C TYR A 86 -2.14 -4.67 13.81
N ALA A 87 -3.01 -5.19 14.66
CA ALA A 87 -3.09 -4.76 16.07
C ALA A 87 -1.80 -5.06 16.84
N LYS A 88 -1.14 -6.19 16.56
CA LYS A 88 0.15 -6.57 17.15
C LYS A 88 1.33 -5.82 16.52
N ASP A 89 1.34 -5.71 15.20
CA ASP A 89 2.39 -5.06 14.41
C ASP A 89 2.45 -3.55 14.66
N ARG A 90 1.31 -2.93 14.99
CA ARG A 90 1.18 -1.47 15.21
C ARG A 90 1.66 -0.64 14.01
N GLY A 91 1.58 -1.20 12.80
CA GLY A 91 1.92 -0.53 11.54
C GLY A 91 3.42 -0.50 11.21
N GLN A 92 4.26 -1.27 11.92
CA GLN A 92 5.68 -1.36 11.65
C GLN A 92 5.96 -1.93 10.25
N VAL A 93 5.33 -3.04 9.89
CA VAL A 93 5.53 -3.67 8.57
C VAL A 93 5.12 -2.73 7.43
N ILE A 94 3.97 -2.05 7.56
CA ILE A 94 3.54 -1.07 6.56
C ILE A 94 4.56 0.07 6.46
N SER A 95 4.98 0.63 7.60
CA SER A 95 5.91 1.76 7.61
C SER A 95 7.25 1.40 6.98
N ASN A 96 7.83 0.27 7.37
CA ASN A 96 9.13 -0.17 6.89
C ASN A 96 9.09 -0.48 5.40
N THR A 97 8.11 -1.27 4.95
CA THR A 97 8.01 -1.63 3.52
C THR A 97 7.69 -0.42 2.64
N PHE A 98 6.91 0.54 3.13
CA PHE A 98 6.69 1.81 2.43
C PHE A 98 7.97 2.64 2.33
N ILE A 99 8.70 2.83 3.44
CA ILE A 99 9.95 3.60 3.47
C ILE A 99 11.00 2.96 2.56
N THR A 100 11.16 1.63 2.61
CA THR A 100 12.06 0.89 1.72
C THR A 100 11.72 1.16 0.25
N ALA A 101 10.46 0.94 -0.15
CA ALA A 101 10.03 1.15 -1.54
C ALA A 101 10.22 2.60 -2.00
N LEU A 102 10.00 3.58 -1.12
CA LEU A 102 10.21 4.99 -1.44
C LEU A 102 11.70 5.32 -1.61
N ASN A 103 12.55 4.85 -0.70
CA ASN A 103 13.99 5.10 -0.78
C ASN A 103 14.58 4.48 -2.05
N GLU A 104 14.17 3.26 -2.42
CA GLU A 104 14.58 2.63 -3.68
C GLU A 104 14.25 3.52 -4.89
N LYS A 105 13.04 4.11 -4.94
CA LYS A 105 12.64 5.00 -6.03
C LYS A 105 13.44 6.30 -6.06
N LEU A 106 13.72 6.89 -4.89
CA LEU A 106 14.52 8.11 -4.79
C LEU A 106 15.97 7.86 -5.23
N THR A 107 16.60 6.78 -4.77
CA THR A 107 17.98 6.43 -5.17
C THR A 107 18.10 6.20 -6.68
N ILE A 108 17.12 5.54 -7.31
CA ILE A 108 17.09 5.35 -8.76
C ILE A 108 17.01 6.71 -9.47
N ARG A 109 16.13 7.60 -9.02
CA ARG A 109 15.94 8.93 -9.63
C ARG A 109 17.19 9.80 -9.51
N GLU A 110 17.84 9.82 -8.35
CA GLU A 110 19.11 10.53 -8.13
C GLU A 110 20.21 10.01 -9.06
N SER A 111 20.31 8.69 -9.20
CA SER A 111 21.25 8.07 -10.13
C SER A 111 20.97 8.50 -11.57
N SER A 112 19.71 8.45 -12.03
CA SER A 112 19.34 8.88 -13.40
C SER A 112 19.61 10.37 -13.68
N LEU A 113 19.53 11.23 -12.66
CA LEU A 113 19.87 12.65 -12.78
C LEU A 113 21.39 12.90 -12.79
N SER A 114 22.17 11.98 -12.25
CA SER A 114 23.63 12.10 -12.16
C SER A 114 24.35 11.71 -13.47
N PHE A 115 23.65 11.02 -14.37
CA PHE A 115 24.15 10.58 -15.68
C PHE A 115 23.65 11.43 -16.85
N ASN A 116 22.89 12.50 -16.59
CA ASN A 116 22.48 13.52 -17.56
C ASN A 116 23.17 14.85 -17.27
#